data_AF-A0A920TDM8-F1
#
_entry.id   AF-A0A920TDM8-F1
#
_cell.length_a   1.000
_cell.length_b   1.000
_cell.length_c   1.000
_cell.angle_alpha   90.00
_cell.angle_beta   90.00
_cell.angle_gamma   90.00
#
_symmetry.space_group_name_H-M   'P 1'
#
loop_
_entity.id
_entity.type
_entity.pdbx_description
1 polymer ?
#
loop_
_entity_poly.entity_id
_entity_poly.type
_entity_poly.pdbx_seq_one_letter_code
_entity_poly.pdbx_strand_id
1 'polypeptide(L)' 'MRRESLSEKGCYRHLRGRDEARGHYFRKFFELDDPDRADLFHFTVNTSEMNEEYCIKLIVEGLDALKKG' A
#
# COMPACT_ATOMS: atom_id res chain seq x y z
N MET A 1 -8.70 -11.97 -4.64
CA MET A 1 -9.52 -11.87 -3.40
C MET A 1 -10.06 -13.23 -3.01
N ARG A 2 -9.15 -14.17 -2.69
CA ARG A 2 -9.49 -15.55 -2.29
C ARG A 2 -10.16 -15.58 -0.91
N ARG A 3 -9.83 -14.61 -0.06
CA ARG A 3 -10.41 -14.38 1.26
C ARG A 3 -11.87 -13.93 1.18
N GLU A 4 -12.21 -13.10 0.20
CA GLU A 4 -13.54 -12.51 0.02
C GLU A 4 -14.47 -13.35 -0.87
N SER A 5 -14.01 -14.49 -1.37
CA SER A 5 -14.78 -15.41 -2.24
C SER A 5 -15.41 -14.73 -3.46
N LEU A 6 -14.75 -13.71 -4.02
CA LEU A 6 -15.23 -12.97 -5.17
C LEU A 6 -14.82 -13.64 -6.49
N SER A 7 -15.68 -13.53 -7.50
CA SER A 7 -15.28 -13.82 -8.89
C SER A 7 -14.19 -12.86 -9.34
N GLU A 8 -13.42 -13.21 -10.37
CA GLU A 8 -12.36 -12.35 -10.91
C GLU A 8 -12.88 -10.96 -11.29
N LYS A 9 -14.00 -10.87 -12.02
CA LYS A 9 -14.66 -9.59 -12.32
C LYS A 9 -15.14 -8.85 -11.07
N GLY A 10 -15.51 -9.58 -10.02
CA GLY A 10 -15.81 -9.01 -8.70
C GLY A 10 -14.55 -8.43 -8.03
N CYS A 11 -13.42 -9.14 -8.11
CA CYS A 11 -12.13 -8.69 -7.58
C CYS A 11 -11.69 -7.37 -8.20
N TYR A 12 -11.70 -7.27 -9.53
CA TYR A 12 -11.29 -6.05 -10.23
C TYR A 12 -12.16 -4.84 -9.85
N ARG A 13 -13.49 -5.02 -9.82
CA ARG A 13 -14.41 -3.95 -9.41
C ARG A 13 -14.17 -3.50 -7.98
N HIS A 14 -13.93 -4.46 -7.08
CA HIS A 14 -13.68 -4.15 -5.67
C HIS A 14 -12.35 -3.41 -5.47
N LEU A 15 -11.27 -3.88 -6.10
CA LEU A 15 -9.96 -3.20 -6.06
C LEU A 15 -10.06 -1.78 -6.58
N ARG A 16 -10.63 -1.59 -7.76
CA ARG A 16 -10.82 -0.26 -8.36
C ARG A 16 -11.63 0.67 -7.46
N GLY A 17 -12.77 0.19 -6.93
CA GLY A 17 -13.60 1.00 -6.05
C GLY A 17 -12.90 1.39 -4.74
N ARG A 18 -12.07 0.50 -4.20
CA ARG A 18 -11.23 0.79 -3.03
C ARG A 18 -10.19 1.86 -3.34
N ASP A 19 -9.48 1.73 -4.46
CA ASP A 19 -8.41 2.65 -4.84
C ASP A 19 -8.98 4.04 -5.18
N GLU A 20 -10.14 4.11 -5.86
CA GLU A 20 -10.88 5.37 -6.09
C GLU A 20 -11.36 6.02 -4.78
N ALA A 21 -11.90 5.25 -3.84
CA ALA A 21 -12.34 5.76 -2.54
C ALA A 21 -11.17 6.30 -1.71
N ARG A 22 -10.03 5.60 -1.71
CA ARG A 22 -8.78 6.07 -1.09
C ARG A 22 -8.32 7.37 -1.73
N GLY A 23 -8.23 7.43 -3.06
CA GLY A 23 -7.87 8.67 -3.78
C GLY A 23 -8.78 9.85 -3.45
N HIS A 24 -10.10 9.63 -3.39
CA HIS A 24 -11.06 10.67 -3.02
C HIS A 24 -10.86 11.17 -1.58
N TYR A 25 -10.63 10.26 -0.62
CA TYR A 25 -10.38 10.63 0.77
C TYR A 25 -9.13 11.53 0.90
N PHE A 26 -8.01 11.10 0.31
CA PHE A 26 -6.76 11.85 0.40
C PHE A 26 -6.83 13.20 -0.32
N ARG A 27 -7.47 13.25 -1.49
CA ARG A 27 -7.69 14.51 -2.20
C ARG A 27 -8.54 15.48 -1.39
N LYS A 28 -9.63 15.00 -0.79
CA LYS A 28 -10.58 15.84 -0.06
C LYS A 28 -10.00 16.43 1.23
N PHE A 29 -9.19 15.67 1.94
CA PHE A 29 -8.75 16.05 3.30
C PHE A 29 -7.28 16.46 3.40
N PHE A 30 -6.45 16.07 2.43
CA PHE A 30 -5.00 16.31 2.44
C PHE A 30 -4.51 17.02 1.17
N GLU A 31 -5.43 17.43 0.28
CA GLU A 31 -5.12 18.08 -1.00
C GLU A 31 -4.10 17.30 -1.84
N LEU A 32 -4.13 15.97 -1.70
CA LEU A 32 -3.18 15.06 -2.30
C LEU A 32 -3.83 14.26 -3.44
N ASP A 33 -3.38 14.51 -4.66
CA ASP A 33 -3.96 13.88 -5.85
C ASP A 33 -3.54 12.42 -6.06
N ASP A 34 -2.32 12.07 -5.67
CA ASP A 34 -1.77 10.73 -5.77
C ASP A 34 -1.24 10.29 -4.39
N PRO A 35 -2.04 9.55 -3.60
CA PRO A 35 -1.67 9.13 -2.26
C PRO A 35 -0.70 7.95 -2.22
N ASP A 36 -0.38 7.35 -3.37
CA ASP A 36 0.48 6.16 -3.50
C ASP A 36 1.89 6.51 -3.98
N ARG A 37 2.21 7.80 -4.18
CA ARG A 37 3.56 8.22 -4.57
C ARG A 37 4.61 7.78 -3.55
N ALA A 38 5.68 7.16 -4.04
CA ALA A 38 6.73 6.61 -3.19
C ALA A 38 7.46 7.67 -2.34
N ASP A 39 7.57 8.92 -2.82
CA ASP A 39 8.24 10.00 -2.10
C ASP A 39 7.49 10.48 -0.84
N LEU A 40 6.24 10.06 -0.67
CA LEU A 40 5.45 10.33 0.54
C LEU A 40 5.77 9.36 1.69
N PHE A 41 6.55 8.32 1.43
CA PHE A 41 6.83 7.26 2.39
C PHE A 41 8.34 7.09 2.59
N HIS A 42 8.73 6.74 3.82
CA HIS A 42 10.12 6.34 4.10
C HIS A 42 10.49 5.01 3.43
N PHE A 43 9.49 4.13 3.25
CA PHE A 43 9.64 2.83 2.63
C PHE A 43 8.44 2.52 1.74
N THR A 44 8.70 1.95 0.57
CA THR A 44 7.71 1.33 -0.30
C THR A 44 8.21 -0.07 -0.65
N VAL A 45 7.35 -1.08 -0.49
CA VAL A 45 7.75 -2.49 -0.66
C VAL A 45 6.86 -3.16 -1.68
N ASN A 46 7.45 -3.90 -2.62
CA ASN A 46 6.73 -4.68 -3.61
C ASN A 46 6.61 -6.14 -3.16
N THR A 47 5.44 -6.51 -2.66
CA THR A 47 5.13 -7.86 -2.17
C THR A 47 4.93 -8.90 -3.28
N SER A 48 5.01 -8.52 -4.56
CA SER A 48 4.98 -9.47 -5.67
C SER A 48 6.32 -10.19 -5.85
N GLU A 49 7.42 -9.54 -5.48
CA GLU A 49 8.79 -10.04 -5.65
C GLU A 49 9.39 -10.58 -4.34
N MET A 50 8.76 -10.29 -3.20
CA MET A 50 9.27 -10.55 -1.87
C MET A 50 8.18 -11.19 -1.02
N ASN A 51 8.53 -12.21 -0.24
CA ASN A 51 7.60 -12.78 0.72
C ASN A 51 7.32 -11.82 1.89
N GLU A 52 6.22 -12.06 2.59
CA GLU A 52 5.74 -11.18 3.66
C GLU A 52 6.74 -11.06 4.83
N GLU A 53 7.32 -12.18 5.27
CA GLU A 53 8.30 -12.19 6.38
C GLU A 53 9.52 -11.32 6.09
N TYR A 54 10.03 -11.37 4.86
CA TYR A 54 11.16 -10.58 4.43
C TYR A 54 10.81 -9.09 4.31
N CYS A 55 9.61 -8.77 3.81
CA CYS A 55 9.11 -7.39 3.77
C CYS A 55 9.03 -6.79 5.19
N ILE A 56 8.48 -7.55 6.14
CA ILE A 56 8.38 -7.14 7.55
C ILE A 56 9.78 -6.88 8.13
N LYS A 57 10.70 -7.82 7.92
CA LYS A 57 12.09 -7.68 8.39
C LYS A 57 12.75 -6.41 7.86
N LEU A 58 12.62 -6.14 6.55
CA LEU A 58 13.19 -4.95 5.92
C LEU A 58 12.64 -3.66 6.54
N ILE A 59 11.34 -3.61 6.83
CA ILE A 59 10.73 -2.43 7.46
C ILE A 59 11.25 -2.26 8.89
N VAL A 60 11.29 -3.32 9.70
CA VAL A 60 11.76 -3.25 11.09
C VAL A 60 13.23 -2.81 11.15
N GLU A 61 14.10 -3.43 10.36
CA GLU A 61 15.52 -3.11 10.33
C GLU A 61 15.77 -1.69 9.78
N GLY A 62 15.03 -1.29 8.74
CA GLY A 62 15.10 0.07 8.20
C GLY A 62 14.67 1.14 9.21
N LEU A 63 13.61 0.90 9.97
CA LEU A 63 13.18 1.80 11.04
C LEU A 63 14.21 1.89 12.18
N ASP A 64 14.83 0.78 12.55
CA ASP A 64 15.88 0.78 13.57
C ASP A 64 17.16 1.46 13.10
N ALA A 65 17.49 1.38 11.81
CA ALA A 65 18.57 2.17 11.21
C ALA A 65 18.25 3.67 11.27
N LEU A 66 17.06 4.08 10.83
CA LEU A 66 16.62 5.49 10.88
C LEU A 66 16.68 6.10 12.30
N LYS A 67 16.40 5.31 13.34
CA LYS A 67 16.53 5.76 14.73
C LYS A 67 17.97 5.99 15.18
N LYS A 68 18.93 5.28 14.57
CA LYS A 68 20.35 5.33 14.93
C LYS A 68 21.12 6.45 14.20
N GLY A 69 20.53 7.01 13.13
CA GLY A 69 21.17 8.01 12.26
C GLY A 69 21.94 7.34 11.13
#